data_AF-A0A938AR12-F1
#
_entry.id   AF-A0A938AR12-F1
#
_cell.length_a   1.000
_cell.length_b   1.000
_cell.length_c   1.000
_cell.angle_alpha   90.00
_cell.angle_beta   90.00
_cell.angle_gamma   90.00
#
_symmetry.space_group_name_H-M   'P 1'
#
loop_
_entity.id
_entity.type
_entity.pdbx_description
1 polymer ?
#
loop_
_entity_poly.entity_id
_entity_poly.type
_entity_poly.pdbx_seq_one_letter_code
_entity_poly.pdbx_strand_id
1 'polypeptide(L)'
;MTAPTLRRWMLLAAAGAALVLVVGLLALGGVNLLRRQPSLPQGATPISQLDAKAIDPATALGSLAGMQSERELIDQALREGKLDTAYAALAFNISLTDAERASNWLALGQRFAAAKKPASALIAYRAAVNLALLSPDWHDYLRATLLLQAGQGLASIGERAEAKAAYDCVDTIARYSPHLQAGHRVRLLQDLAQEYAAIGQKAKAEEEKLAAASEIPPWEAPPFSSPPVILPVSWTDNPDWAKSQGAETERSKAARSLALFLKGNPNRPAEALRQALETSLLAEDRLKTQFFNDALPKATDLGLRQALAQGRLAWLTLKWRVALQGYGLSIVPVWESRLREIQADMFRAHQDLALIQREIASGQPDAVEAAHDKVSVAMDELKWARLGLYPGAAEDDLIDALEQAIGERIDQHLDDSLYPKAVSQEKGTVFTLVTADTYTQ
;
A
#
# COMPACT_ATOMS: atom_id res chain seq x y z
N MET A 1 31.67 28.97 -62.82
CA MET A 1 30.82 29.56 -61.75
C MET A 1 31.56 30.73 -61.14
N THR A 2 31.03 31.94 -61.26
CA THR A 2 31.63 33.17 -60.71
C THR A 2 31.59 33.14 -59.18
N ALA A 3 32.66 33.54 -58.50
CA ALA A 3 32.77 33.60 -57.02
C ALA A 3 31.49 34.01 -56.22
N PRO A 4 30.64 34.97 -56.66
CA PRO A 4 29.40 35.31 -55.95
C PRO A 4 28.33 34.19 -55.91
N THR A 5 28.28 33.28 -56.88
CA THR A 5 27.28 32.20 -56.88
C THR A 5 27.63 31.11 -55.88
N LEU A 6 28.92 30.79 -55.70
CA LEU A 6 29.38 29.77 -54.76
C LEU A 6 29.08 30.16 -53.30
N ARG A 7 29.26 31.45 -52.98
CA ARG A 7 28.97 32.01 -51.64
C ARG A 7 27.47 31.94 -51.29
N ARG A 8 26.58 32.16 -52.27
CA ARG A 8 25.13 32.01 -52.07
C ARG A 8 24.72 30.55 -51.80
N TRP A 9 25.28 29.60 -52.54
CA TRP A 9 25.00 28.18 -52.31
C TRP A 9 25.55 27.67 -50.98
N MET A 10 26.74 28.14 -50.56
CA MET A 10 27.28 27.83 -49.23
C MET A 10 26.43 28.39 -48.09
N LEU A 11 25.92 29.62 -48.23
CA LEU A 11 25.01 30.21 -47.23
C LEU A 11 23.68 29.47 -47.13
N LEU A 12 23.11 29.03 -48.26
CA LEU A 12 21.89 28.22 -48.29
C LEU A 12 22.11 26.84 -47.65
N ALA A 13 23.23 26.18 -47.94
CA ALA A 13 23.58 24.89 -47.32
C ALA A 13 23.80 25.02 -45.80
N ALA A 14 24.50 26.08 -45.35
CA ALA A 14 24.70 26.35 -43.94
C ALA A 14 23.38 26.66 -43.21
N ALA A 15 22.49 27.44 -43.84
CA ALA A 15 21.16 27.72 -43.29
C ALA A 15 20.30 26.45 -43.19
N GLY A 16 20.35 25.58 -44.21
CA GLY A 16 19.66 24.29 -44.19
C GLY A 16 20.18 23.36 -43.09
N ALA A 17 21.50 23.26 -42.93
CA ALA A 17 22.11 22.47 -41.86
C ALA A 17 21.74 23.00 -40.45
N ALA A 18 21.75 24.32 -40.26
CA ALA A 18 21.34 24.94 -39.01
C ALA A 18 19.86 24.67 -38.68
N LEU A 19 18.98 24.72 -39.68
CA LEU A 19 17.56 24.41 -39.50
C LEU A 19 17.34 22.95 -39.06
N VAL A 20 18.01 22.00 -39.70
CA VAL A 20 17.94 20.57 -39.32
C VAL A 20 18.45 20.35 -37.90
N LEU A 21 19.52 21.05 -37.50
CA LEU A 21 20.09 20.94 -36.16
C LEU A 21 19.13 21.52 -35.10
N VAL A 22 18.49 22.65 -35.37
CA VAL A 22 17.48 23.24 -34.49
C VAL A 22 16.24 22.33 -34.37
N VAL A 23 15.74 21.78 -35.48
CA VAL A 23 14.61 20.84 -35.45
C VAL A 23 14.99 19.57 -34.70
N GLY A 24 16.22 19.06 -34.90
CA GLY A 24 16.75 17.91 -34.16
C GLY A 24 16.82 18.17 -32.66
N LEU A 25 17.33 19.34 -32.24
CA LEU A 25 17.39 19.74 -30.84
C LEU A 25 16.01 19.97 -30.22
N LEU A 26 15.06 20.54 -30.97
CA LEU A 26 13.68 20.71 -30.52
C LEU A 26 12.94 19.37 -30.41
N ALA A 27 13.19 18.43 -31.32
CA ALA A 27 12.65 17.07 -31.23
C ALA A 27 13.26 16.31 -30.05
N LEU A 28 14.58 16.39 -29.83
CA LEU A 28 15.26 15.83 -28.67
C LEU A 28 14.78 16.47 -27.36
N GLY A 29 14.65 17.79 -27.32
CA GLY A 29 14.13 18.54 -26.18
C GLY A 29 12.68 18.17 -25.88
N GLY A 30 11.83 18.08 -26.92
CA GLY A 30 10.44 17.65 -26.81
C GLY A 30 10.29 16.22 -26.33
N VAL A 31 11.09 15.28 -26.87
CA VAL A 31 11.11 13.87 -26.42
C VAL A 31 11.58 13.76 -24.97
N ASN A 32 12.57 14.56 -24.56
CA ASN A 32 13.05 14.53 -23.18
C ASN A 32 12.05 15.17 -22.21
N LEU A 33 11.34 16.23 -22.62
CA LEU A 33 10.24 16.81 -21.85
C LEU A 33 9.05 15.85 -21.73
N LEU A 34 8.71 15.13 -22.81
CA LEU A 34 7.68 14.08 -22.82
C LEU A 34 8.09 12.85 -22.01
N ARG A 35 9.40 12.60 -21.83
CA ARG A 35 9.94 11.53 -20.98
C ARG A 35 10.11 11.91 -19.51
N ARG A 36 10.08 13.21 -19.17
CA ARG A 36 10.03 13.65 -17.77
C ARG A 36 8.64 13.35 -17.22
N GLN A 37 8.42 12.09 -16.85
CA GLN A 37 7.34 11.75 -15.97
C GLN A 37 7.59 12.49 -14.65
N PRO A 38 6.57 13.14 -14.06
CA PRO A 38 6.69 13.68 -12.71
C PRO A 38 7.07 12.52 -11.79
N SER A 39 8.30 12.54 -11.28
CA SER A 39 8.75 11.51 -10.35
C SER A 39 8.07 11.74 -9.01
N LEU A 40 7.19 10.83 -8.62
CA LEU A 40 6.61 10.85 -7.28
C LEU A 40 7.72 10.55 -6.26
N PRO A 41 7.84 11.32 -5.16
CA PRO A 41 8.74 10.99 -4.06
C PRO A 41 8.53 9.54 -3.60
N GLN A 42 9.59 8.86 -3.14
CA GLN A 42 9.43 7.48 -2.63
C GLN A 42 8.55 7.41 -1.37
N GLY A 43 8.41 8.52 -0.64
CA GLY A 43 7.48 8.67 0.48
C GLY A 43 6.02 9.00 0.11
N ALA A 44 5.66 9.04 -1.19
CA ALA A 44 4.27 9.27 -1.58
C ALA A 44 3.39 8.08 -1.18
N THR A 45 2.39 8.33 -0.34
CA THR A 45 1.47 7.31 0.16
C THR A 45 0.20 7.22 -0.69
N PRO A 46 -0.48 6.07 -0.72
CA PRO A 46 -1.77 5.93 -1.37
C PRO A 46 -2.79 7.02 -1.02
N ILE A 47 -2.94 7.35 0.27
CA ILE A 47 -3.91 8.37 0.71
C ILE A 47 -3.55 9.78 0.21
N SER A 48 -2.25 10.11 0.13
CA SER A 48 -1.80 11.43 -0.35
C SER A 48 -2.09 11.70 -1.83
N GLN A 49 -2.32 10.64 -2.61
CA GLN A 49 -2.52 10.71 -4.06
C GLN A 49 -4.00 10.52 -4.46
N LEU A 50 -4.91 10.62 -3.49
CA LEU A 50 -6.34 10.53 -3.72
C LEU A 50 -6.83 11.71 -4.59
N ASP A 51 -7.44 11.41 -5.74
CA ASP A 51 -8.20 12.39 -6.52
C ASP A 51 -9.70 12.24 -6.23
N ALA A 52 -10.19 13.01 -5.26
CA ALA A 52 -11.59 12.98 -4.87
C ALA A 52 -12.56 13.26 -6.03
N LYS A 53 -12.16 14.06 -7.04
CA LYS A 53 -13.04 14.43 -8.15
C LYS A 53 -13.21 13.32 -9.18
N ALA A 54 -12.29 12.36 -9.22
CA ALA A 54 -12.33 11.23 -10.14
C ALA A 54 -13.13 10.03 -9.58
N ILE A 55 -13.54 10.08 -8.31
CA ILE A 55 -14.32 9.03 -7.67
C ILE A 55 -15.79 9.12 -8.13
N ASP A 56 -16.36 7.99 -8.52
CA ASP A 56 -17.78 7.86 -8.82
C ASP A 56 -18.56 7.73 -7.50
N PRO A 57 -19.34 8.75 -7.11
CA PRO A 57 -19.96 8.77 -5.79
C PRO A 57 -21.11 7.76 -5.66
N ALA A 58 -21.80 7.43 -6.75
CA ALA A 58 -22.89 6.47 -6.72
C ALA A 58 -22.39 5.07 -6.36
N THR A 59 -21.25 4.65 -6.93
CA THR A 59 -20.59 3.39 -6.60
C THR A 59 -19.89 3.47 -5.25
N ALA A 60 -19.14 4.54 -4.96
CA ALA A 60 -18.36 4.65 -3.73
C ALA A 60 -19.23 4.57 -2.46
N LEU A 61 -20.41 5.21 -2.47
CA LEU A 61 -21.35 5.18 -1.34
C LEU A 61 -21.91 3.77 -1.06
N GLY A 62 -21.69 2.79 -1.94
CA GLY A 62 -22.17 1.43 -1.76
C GLY A 62 -21.71 0.76 -0.47
N SER A 63 -20.48 1.03 -0.02
CA SER A 63 -20.00 0.49 1.26
C SER A 63 -20.62 1.19 2.47
N LEU A 64 -20.79 2.52 2.45
CA LEU A 64 -21.54 3.23 3.51
C LEU A 64 -23.01 2.80 3.57
N ALA A 65 -23.59 2.43 2.44
CA ALA A 65 -24.98 1.99 2.33
C ALA A 65 -25.21 0.54 2.77
N GLY A 66 -24.15 -0.19 3.13
CA GLY A 66 -24.19 -1.62 3.41
C GLY A 66 -24.79 -2.42 2.24
N MET A 67 -24.62 -1.95 1.01
CA MET A 67 -25.11 -2.65 -0.20
C MET A 67 -24.15 -3.75 -0.64
N GLN A 68 -22.89 -3.62 -0.26
CA GLN A 68 -21.80 -4.53 -0.60
C GLN A 68 -20.65 -4.37 0.40
N SER A 69 -19.88 -5.43 0.58
CA SER A 69 -18.60 -5.38 1.29
C SER A 69 -17.59 -4.49 0.55
N GLU A 70 -16.56 -4.01 1.25
CA GLU A 70 -15.49 -3.22 0.60
C GLU A 70 -14.77 -4.03 -0.51
N ARG A 71 -14.66 -5.36 -0.35
CA ARG A 71 -14.10 -6.24 -1.39
C ARG A 71 -14.97 -6.23 -2.65
N GLU A 72 -16.27 -6.43 -2.50
CA GLU A 72 -17.22 -6.41 -3.61
C GLU A 72 -17.26 -5.04 -4.30
N LEU A 73 -17.13 -3.95 -3.54
CA LEU A 73 -17.00 -2.59 -4.07
C LEU A 73 -15.74 -2.45 -4.95
N ILE A 74 -14.58 -2.89 -4.46
CA ILE A 74 -13.31 -2.83 -5.22
C ILE A 74 -13.46 -3.63 -6.52
N ASP A 75 -13.94 -4.88 -6.42
CA ASP A 75 -14.14 -5.76 -7.57
C ASP A 75 -15.12 -5.17 -8.59
N GLN A 76 -16.23 -4.59 -8.13
CA GLN A 76 -17.19 -3.91 -9.00
C GLN A 76 -16.55 -2.71 -9.70
N ALA A 77 -15.87 -1.83 -8.95
CA ALA A 77 -15.26 -0.64 -9.50
C ALA A 77 -14.16 -0.98 -10.52
N LEU A 78 -13.35 -2.02 -10.27
CA LEU A 78 -12.38 -2.54 -11.22
C LEU A 78 -13.04 -3.08 -12.50
N ARG A 79 -14.13 -3.85 -12.38
CA ARG A 79 -14.88 -4.37 -13.53
C ARG A 79 -15.51 -3.26 -14.37
N GLU A 80 -16.01 -2.21 -13.73
CA GLU A 80 -16.64 -1.05 -14.39
C GLU A 80 -15.62 -0.03 -14.91
N GLY A 81 -14.32 -0.24 -14.70
CA GLY A 81 -13.27 0.71 -15.09
C GLY A 81 -13.23 1.99 -14.26
N LYS A 82 -13.91 2.02 -13.10
CA LYS A 82 -13.94 3.13 -12.14
C LYS A 82 -12.71 3.08 -11.25
N LEU A 83 -11.53 3.23 -11.85
CA LEU A 83 -10.25 2.97 -11.19
C LEU A 83 -10.01 3.84 -9.95
N ASP A 84 -10.35 5.12 -10.00
CA ASP A 84 -10.17 6.05 -8.87
C ASP A 84 -11.15 5.74 -7.71
N THR A 85 -12.29 5.11 -8.01
CA THR A 85 -13.23 4.60 -6.99
C THR A 85 -12.68 3.34 -6.32
N ALA A 86 -12.14 2.40 -7.11
CA ALA A 86 -11.46 1.22 -6.59
C ALA A 86 -10.24 1.60 -5.74
N TYR A 87 -9.47 2.59 -6.21
CA TYR A 87 -8.33 3.16 -5.50
C TYR A 87 -8.73 3.72 -4.13
N ALA A 88 -9.75 4.58 -4.09
CA ALA A 88 -10.24 5.15 -2.84
C ALA A 88 -10.74 4.07 -1.87
N ALA A 89 -11.50 3.08 -2.35
CA ALA A 89 -11.95 1.96 -1.53
C ALA A 89 -10.78 1.16 -0.94
N LEU A 90 -9.77 0.85 -1.76
CA LEU A 90 -8.60 0.08 -1.33
C LEU A 90 -7.67 0.87 -0.39
N ALA A 91 -7.44 2.16 -0.65
CA ALA A 91 -6.55 3.02 0.14
C ALA A 91 -6.99 3.16 1.61
N PHE A 92 -8.30 3.19 1.86
CA PHE A 92 -8.87 3.28 3.21
C PHE A 92 -9.33 1.94 3.77
N ASN A 93 -9.13 0.84 3.04
CA ASN A 93 -9.54 -0.47 3.52
C ASN A 93 -8.66 -0.89 4.69
N ILE A 94 -9.21 -1.39 5.79
CA ILE A 94 -8.43 -2.00 6.88
C ILE A 94 -8.92 -3.42 7.23
N SER A 95 -9.81 -3.96 6.42
CA SER A 95 -10.50 -5.24 6.69
C SER A 95 -10.02 -6.38 5.81
N LEU A 96 -9.36 -6.08 4.69
CA LEU A 96 -8.71 -7.07 3.84
C LEU A 96 -7.45 -7.58 4.52
N THR A 97 -7.17 -8.87 4.33
CA THR A 97 -5.86 -9.44 4.66
C THR A 97 -4.77 -8.77 3.83
N ASP A 98 -3.52 -8.78 4.30
CA ASP A 98 -2.43 -8.15 3.56
C ASP A 98 -2.25 -8.76 2.17
N ALA A 99 -2.40 -10.08 2.03
CA ALA A 99 -2.32 -10.77 0.74
C ALA A 99 -3.40 -10.31 -0.24
N GLU A 100 -4.64 -10.16 0.23
CA GLU A 100 -5.74 -9.62 -0.59
C GLU A 100 -5.49 -8.16 -0.96
N ARG A 101 -5.07 -7.33 0.00
CA ARG A 101 -4.76 -5.93 -0.22
C ARG A 101 -3.65 -5.77 -1.27
N ALA A 102 -2.59 -6.55 -1.16
CA ALA A 102 -1.45 -6.49 -2.07
C ALA A 102 -1.81 -6.97 -3.48
N SER A 103 -2.60 -8.04 -3.58
CA SER A 103 -3.15 -8.51 -4.86
C SER A 103 -4.05 -7.47 -5.53
N ASN A 104 -4.89 -6.78 -4.75
CA ASN A 104 -5.74 -5.70 -5.25
C ASN A 104 -4.93 -4.47 -5.69
N TRP A 105 -3.87 -4.12 -4.97
CA TRP A 105 -2.94 -3.05 -5.38
C TRP A 105 -2.24 -3.39 -6.69
N LEU A 106 -1.74 -4.63 -6.83
CA LEU A 106 -1.13 -5.10 -8.07
C LEU A 106 -2.12 -5.03 -9.25
N ALA A 107 -3.34 -5.54 -9.07
CA ALA A 107 -4.38 -5.50 -10.09
C ALA A 107 -4.73 -4.07 -10.50
N LEU A 108 -4.87 -3.17 -9.51
CA LEU A 108 -5.14 -1.76 -9.76
C LEU A 108 -4.00 -1.07 -10.50
N GLY A 109 -2.74 -1.37 -10.15
CA GLY A 109 -1.55 -0.89 -10.86
C GLY A 109 -1.55 -1.29 -12.34
N GLN A 110 -1.87 -2.56 -12.64
CA GLN A 110 -2.01 -3.06 -14.00
C GLN A 110 -3.12 -2.32 -14.78
N ARG A 111 -4.26 -2.05 -14.13
CA ARG A 111 -5.36 -1.30 -14.75
C ARG A 111 -4.99 0.16 -15.01
N PHE A 112 -4.29 0.81 -14.10
CA PHE A 112 -3.80 2.17 -14.31
C PHE A 112 -2.74 2.26 -15.41
N ALA A 113 -1.82 1.29 -15.48
CA ALA A 113 -0.83 1.21 -16.54
C ALA A 113 -1.50 1.05 -17.91
N ALA A 114 -2.48 0.13 -18.02
CA ALA A 114 -3.28 -0.06 -19.22
C ALA A 114 -4.08 1.21 -19.62
N ALA A 115 -4.56 1.96 -18.62
CA ALA A 115 -5.25 3.24 -18.80
C ALA A 115 -4.29 4.43 -19.06
N LYS A 116 -2.98 4.18 -19.22
CA LYS A 116 -1.94 5.21 -19.43
C LYS A 116 -1.90 6.26 -18.31
N LYS A 117 -2.16 5.85 -17.08
CA LYS A 117 -1.99 6.65 -15.84
C LYS A 117 -0.76 6.13 -15.06
N PRO A 118 0.49 6.36 -15.55
CA PRO A 118 1.69 5.76 -14.97
C PRO A 118 1.96 6.22 -13.53
N ALA A 119 1.61 7.45 -13.16
CA ALA A 119 1.76 7.95 -11.79
C ALA A 119 0.88 7.18 -10.79
N SER A 120 -0.38 6.91 -11.13
CA SER A 120 -1.28 6.11 -10.29
C SER A 120 -0.86 4.64 -10.27
N ALA A 121 -0.37 4.12 -11.40
CA ALA A 121 0.18 2.76 -11.48
C ALA A 121 1.40 2.58 -10.57
N LEU A 122 2.32 3.56 -10.57
CA LEU A 122 3.51 3.58 -9.72
C LEU A 122 3.15 3.46 -8.24
N ILE A 123 2.19 4.27 -7.75
CA ILE A 123 1.76 4.22 -6.35
C ILE A 123 1.15 2.87 -5.99
N ALA A 124 0.33 2.31 -6.88
CA ALA A 124 -0.27 1.00 -6.67
C ALA A 124 0.79 -0.11 -6.61
N TYR A 125 1.78 -0.10 -7.51
CA TYR A 125 2.87 -1.07 -7.46
C TYR A 125 3.77 -0.90 -6.23
N ARG A 126 4.10 0.34 -5.85
CA ARG A 126 4.83 0.62 -4.60
C ARG A 126 4.09 0.13 -3.37
N ALA A 127 2.76 0.31 -3.31
CA ALA A 127 1.95 -0.22 -2.22
C ALA A 127 2.00 -1.76 -2.16
N ALA A 128 1.97 -2.44 -3.31
CA ALA A 128 2.14 -3.89 -3.38
C ALA A 128 3.54 -4.35 -2.93
N VAL A 129 4.60 -3.65 -3.35
CA VAL A 129 5.99 -3.91 -2.90
C VAL A 129 6.12 -3.72 -1.39
N ASN A 130 5.63 -2.60 -0.85
CA ASN A 130 5.68 -2.33 0.58
C ASN A 130 4.94 -3.38 1.39
N LEU A 131 3.78 -3.84 0.92
CA LEU A 131 3.05 -4.94 1.57
C LEU A 131 3.83 -6.25 1.52
N ALA A 132 4.50 -6.57 0.41
CA ALA A 132 5.33 -7.76 0.32
C ALA A 132 6.46 -7.75 1.35
N LEU A 133 7.11 -6.60 1.53
CA LEU A 133 8.28 -6.44 2.39
C LEU A 133 7.94 -6.26 3.87
N LEU A 134 6.79 -5.65 4.17
CA LEU A 134 6.39 -5.24 5.53
C LEU A 134 5.23 -6.08 6.09
N SER A 135 4.69 -7.05 5.36
CA SER A 135 3.72 -8.00 5.91
C SER A 135 4.46 -9.14 6.65
N PRO A 136 4.16 -9.37 7.95
CA PRO A 136 4.84 -10.40 8.74
C PRO A 136 4.42 -11.83 8.35
N ASP A 137 3.15 -12.03 7.99
CA ASP A 137 2.53 -13.37 7.93
C ASP A 137 2.67 -14.13 6.60
N TRP A 138 3.58 -13.73 5.72
CA TRP A 138 3.64 -14.30 4.37
C TRP A 138 4.74 -15.34 4.22
N HIS A 139 4.38 -16.45 3.59
CA HIS A 139 5.35 -17.40 3.08
C HIS A 139 6.23 -16.73 2.00
N ASP A 140 7.55 -16.94 2.09
CA ASP A 140 8.55 -16.37 1.18
C ASP A 140 8.28 -16.57 -0.31
N TYR A 141 7.69 -17.70 -0.73
CA TYR A 141 7.34 -17.89 -2.14
C TYR A 141 6.23 -16.93 -2.61
N LEU A 142 5.22 -16.69 -1.77
CA LEU A 142 4.15 -15.73 -2.08
C LEU A 142 4.72 -14.30 -2.13
N ARG A 143 5.57 -13.95 -1.15
CA ARG A 143 6.30 -12.68 -1.11
C ARG A 143 7.13 -12.46 -2.38
N ALA A 144 7.94 -13.44 -2.77
CA ALA A 144 8.76 -13.39 -3.98
C ALA A 144 7.92 -13.26 -5.25
N THR A 145 6.83 -14.02 -5.37
CA THR A 145 5.94 -13.96 -6.54
C THR A 145 5.29 -12.58 -6.69
N LEU A 146 4.84 -11.99 -5.58
CA LEU A 146 4.24 -10.65 -5.62
C LEU A 146 5.29 -9.58 -5.97
N LEU A 147 6.48 -9.63 -5.36
CA LEU A 147 7.58 -8.72 -5.67
C LEU A 147 7.97 -8.79 -7.15
N LEU A 148 8.05 -10.00 -7.71
CA LEU A 148 8.33 -10.21 -9.13
C LEU A 148 7.25 -9.57 -10.01
N GLN A 149 5.97 -9.78 -9.71
CA GLN A 149 4.85 -9.21 -10.47
C GLN A 149 4.77 -7.69 -10.35
N ALA A 150 5.03 -7.14 -9.15
CA ALA A 150 5.09 -5.69 -8.96
C ALA A 150 6.29 -5.09 -9.69
N GLY A 151 7.45 -5.76 -9.67
CA GLY A 151 8.65 -5.39 -10.44
C GLY A 151 8.41 -5.37 -11.94
N GLN A 152 7.72 -6.38 -12.49
CA GLN A 152 7.26 -6.42 -13.88
C GLN A 152 6.36 -5.22 -14.21
N GLY A 153 5.42 -4.92 -13.31
CA GLY A 153 4.56 -3.74 -13.40
C GLY A 153 5.34 -2.44 -13.47
N LEU A 154 6.29 -2.24 -12.55
CA LEU A 154 7.19 -1.07 -12.50
C LEU A 154 8.03 -0.96 -13.77
N ALA A 155 8.60 -2.06 -14.25
CA ALA A 155 9.38 -2.10 -15.49
C ALA A 155 8.51 -1.68 -16.70
N SER A 156 7.25 -2.13 -16.75
CA SER A 156 6.32 -1.84 -17.85
C SER A 156 5.96 -0.36 -17.96
N ILE A 157 5.96 0.39 -16.83
CA ILE A 157 5.69 1.83 -16.80
C ILE A 157 6.97 2.68 -16.89
N GLY A 158 8.15 2.04 -16.97
CA GLY A 158 9.45 2.69 -17.16
C GLY A 158 10.29 2.87 -15.89
N GLU A 159 9.80 2.43 -14.74
CA GLU A 159 10.45 2.58 -13.42
C GLU A 159 11.48 1.47 -13.18
N ARG A 160 12.50 1.41 -14.04
CA ARG A 160 13.49 0.32 -14.07
C ARG A 160 14.32 0.19 -12.78
N ALA A 161 14.57 1.30 -12.08
CA ALA A 161 15.35 1.27 -10.84
C ALA A 161 14.58 0.59 -9.71
N GLU A 162 13.29 0.91 -9.56
CA GLU A 162 12.41 0.26 -8.57
C GLU A 162 12.07 -1.18 -8.97
N ALA A 163 11.89 -1.44 -10.26
CA ALA A 163 11.76 -2.81 -10.77
C ALA A 163 12.98 -3.66 -10.39
N LYS A 164 14.19 -3.13 -10.61
CA LYS A 164 15.43 -3.80 -10.20
C LYS A 164 15.46 -4.04 -8.68
N ALA A 165 15.11 -3.07 -7.86
CA ALA A 165 15.11 -3.24 -6.40
C ALA A 165 14.13 -4.34 -5.95
N ALA A 166 12.95 -4.43 -6.57
CA ALA A 166 12.02 -5.53 -6.33
C ALA A 166 12.62 -6.88 -6.75
N TYR A 167 13.27 -6.96 -7.93
CA TYR A 167 13.95 -8.17 -8.40
C TYR A 167 15.13 -8.57 -7.49
N ASP A 168 15.89 -7.60 -6.95
CA ASP A 168 16.97 -7.87 -6.01
C ASP A 168 16.42 -8.50 -4.72
N CYS A 169 15.22 -8.11 -4.26
CA CYS A 169 14.57 -8.76 -3.11
C CYS A 169 14.14 -10.20 -3.42
N VAL A 170 13.62 -10.46 -4.63
CA VAL A 170 13.27 -11.82 -5.08
C VAL A 170 14.53 -12.69 -5.16
N ASP A 171 15.64 -12.12 -5.63
CA ASP A 171 16.95 -12.78 -5.68
C ASP A 171 17.43 -13.17 -4.27
N THR A 172 17.36 -12.25 -3.31
CA THR A 172 17.65 -12.56 -1.89
C THR A 172 16.79 -13.72 -1.38
N ILE A 173 15.47 -13.71 -1.65
CA ILE A 173 14.59 -14.81 -1.25
C ILE A 173 15.01 -16.13 -1.91
N ALA A 174 15.25 -16.10 -3.22
CA ALA A 174 15.63 -17.29 -3.97
C ALA A 174 16.94 -17.89 -3.44
N ARG A 175 17.95 -17.07 -3.13
CA ARG A 175 19.27 -17.56 -2.69
C ARG A 175 19.29 -18.00 -1.23
N TYR A 176 18.61 -17.27 -0.35
CA TYR A 176 18.87 -17.35 1.09
C TYR A 176 17.67 -17.80 1.93
N SER A 177 16.45 -17.84 1.40
CA SER A 177 15.30 -18.29 2.20
C SER A 177 15.42 -19.79 2.53
N PRO A 178 15.40 -20.17 3.83
CA PRO A 178 15.32 -21.57 4.25
C PRO A 178 13.91 -22.14 4.08
N HIS A 179 12.91 -21.30 3.84
CA HIS A 179 11.51 -21.69 3.71
C HIS A 179 11.10 -21.97 2.25
N LEU A 180 12.03 -21.87 1.30
CA LEU A 180 11.73 -22.03 -0.12
C LEU A 180 12.06 -23.44 -0.62
N GLN A 181 11.05 -24.14 -1.13
CA GLN A 181 11.24 -25.44 -1.79
C GLN A 181 12.12 -25.32 -3.05
N ALA A 182 12.95 -26.32 -3.32
CA ALA A 182 13.91 -26.31 -4.43
C ALA A 182 13.25 -26.02 -5.80
N GLY A 183 12.08 -26.60 -6.08
CA GLY A 183 11.35 -26.35 -7.33
C GLY A 183 10.88 -24.90 -7.47
N HIS A 184 10.42 -24.29 -6.38
CA HIS A 184 10.06 -22.86 -6.36
C HIS A 184 11.29 -21.98 -6.56
N ARG A 185 12.43 -22.35 -5.97
CA ARG A 185 13.71 -21.65 -6.16
C ARG A 185 14.16 -21.62 -7.61
N VAL A 186 14.21 -22.78 -8.28
CA VAL A 186 14.57 -22.87 -9.71
C VAL A 186 13.65 -21.98 -10.55
N ARG A 187 12.34 -22.03 -10.30
CA ARG A 187 11.37 -21.22 -11.03
C ARG A 187 11.62 -19.72 -10.86
N LEU A 188 11.80 -19.26 -9.62
CA LEU A 188 12.07 -17.84 -9.34
C LEU A 188 13.35 -17.34 -10.02
N LEU A 189 14.42 -18.14 -10.02
CA LEU A 189 15.68 -17.79 -10.69
C LEU A 189 15.52 -17.73 -12.22
N GLN A 190 14.77 -18.65 -12.82
CA GLN A 190 14.45 -18.62 -14.26
C GLN A 190 13.63 -17.39 -14.65
N ASP A 191 12.61 -17.06 -13.85
CA ASP A 191 11.80 -15.88 -14.08
C ASP A 191 12.64 -14.60 -13.92
N LEU A 192 13.47 -14.52 -12.87
CA LEU A 192 14.39 -13.39 -12.66
C LEU A 192 15.39 -13.19 -13.81
N ALA A 193 15.95 -14.26 -14.36
CA ALA A 193 16.85 -14.16 -15.50
C ALA A 193 16.20 -13.42 -16.69
N GLN A 194 14.93 -13.73 -16.97
CA GLN A 194 14.16 -13.05 -18.03
C GLN A 194 13.91 -11.59 -17.69
N GLU A 195 13.50 -11.32 -16.46
CA GLU A 195 13.16 -9.98 -15.99
C GLU A 195 14.37 -9.03 -15.94
N TYR A 196 15.52 -9.50 -15.42
CA TYR A 196 16.76 -8.74 -15.46
C TYR A 196 17.20 -8.42 -16.90
N ALA A 197 17.08 -9.38 -17.81
CA ALA A 197 17.39 -9.15 -19.22
C ALA A 197 16.47 -8.08 -19.84
N ALA A 198 15.18 -8.10 -19.51
CA ALA A 198 14.19 -7.14 -20.00
C ALA A 198 14.48 -5.69 -19.58
N ILE A 199 15.03 -5.48 -18.38
CA ILE A 199 15.44 -4.14 -17.90
C ILE A 199 16.90 -3.78 -18.24
N GLY A 200 17.63 -4.65 -18.94
CA GLY A 200 18.98 -4.41 -19.44
C GLY A 200 20.13 -4.87 -18.51
N GLN A 201 19.82 -5.60 -17.43
CA GLN A 201 20.78 -6.13 -16.47
C GLN A 201 21.34 -7.49 -16.94
N LYS A 202 22.06 -7.48 -18.07
CA LYS A 202 22.53 -8.71 -18.75
C LYS A 202 23.44 -9.60 -17.89
N ALA A 203 24.31 -9.00 -17.08
CA ALA A 203 25.22 -9.75 -16.21
C ALA A 203 24.45 -10.54 -15.15
N LYS A 204 23.53 -9.86 -14.43
CA LYS A 204 22.63 -10.52 -13.48
C LYS A 204 21.76 -11.58 -14.14
N ALA A 205 21.22 -11.29 -15.32
CA ALA A 205 20.40 -12.26 -16.05
C ALA A 205 21.15 -13.58 -16.33
N GLU A 206 22.42 -13.51 -16.72
CA GLU A 206 23.23 -14.71 -16.94
C GLU A 206 23.59 -15.41 -15.63
N GLU A 207 23.87 -14.65 -14.57
CA GLU A 207 24.10 -15.20 -13.22
C GLU A 207 22.90 -16.02 -12.73
N GLU A 208 21.68 -15.48 -12.83
CA GLU A 208 20.47 -16.20 -12.42
C GLU A 208 20.20 -17.44 -13.25
N LYS A 209 20.51 -17.38 -14.55
CA LYS A 209 20.38 -18.52 -15.46
C LYS A 209 21.34 -19.66 -15.08
N LEU A 210 22.57 -19.33 -14.72
CA LEU A 210 23.56 -20.30 -14.24
C LEU A 210 23.16 -20.88 -12.89
N ALA A 211 22.69 -20.04 -11.97
CA ALA A 211 22.18 -20.47 -10.66
C ALA A 211 21.00 -21.44 -10.80
N ALA A 212 20.04 -21.15 -11.68
CA ALA A 212 18.89 -22.01 -11.95
C ALA A 212 19.27 -23.38 -12.56
N ALA A 213 20.42 -23.46 -13.25
CA ALA A 213 20.93 -24.69 -13.85
C ALA A 213 21.79 -25.54 -12.89
N SER A 214 22.12 -25.00 -11.71
CA SER A 214 22.96 -25.66 -10.73
C SER A 214 22.13 -26.60 -9.84
N GLU A 215 22.77 -27.62 -9.27
CA GLU A 215 22.10 -28.52 -8.32
C GLU A 215 21.78 -27.76 -7.04
N ILE A 216 20.49 -27.56 -6.77
CA ILE A 216 20.03 -26.85 -5.59
C ILE A 216 19.80 -27.88 -4.47
N PRO A 217 20.44 -27.74 -3.30
CA PRO A 217 20.22 -28.64 -2.18
C PRO A 217 18.73 -28.68 -1.82
N PRO A 218 18.16 -29.88 -1.56
CA PRO A 218 16.80 -29.98 -1.07
C PRO A 218 16.74 -29.39 0.34
N TRP A 219 16.21 -28.18 0.47
CA TRP A 219 15.79 -27.67 1.76
C TRP A 219 14.40 -28.25 2.04
N GLU A 220 14.29 -29.06 3.09
CA GLU A 220 12.97 -29.41 3.64
C GLU A 220 12.46 -28.17 4.37
N ALA A 221 11.72 -27.33 3.66
CA ALA A 221 11.06 -26.19 4.28
C ALA A 221 10.13 -26.72 5.39
N PRO A 222 10.31 -26.32 6.66
CA PRO A 222 9.39 -26.71 7.70
C PRO A 222 7.97 -26.23 7.32
N PRO A 223 6.91 -26.99 7.65
CA PRO A 223 5.56 -26.56 7.37
C PRO A 223 5.31 -25.22 8.06
N PHE A 224 5.01 -24.20 7.25
CA PHE A 224 4.60 -22.89 7.76
C PHE A 224 3.36 -23.09 8.63
N SER A 225 3.52 -22.86 9.93
CA SER A 225 2.42 -22.85 10.88
C SER A 225 2.11 -21.39 11.16
N SER A 226 1.09 -20.83 10.51
CA SER A 226 0.50 -19.59 11.00
C SER A 226 0.00 -19.87 12.41
N PRO A 227 0.38 -19.08 13.43
CA PRO A 227 -0.29 -19.15 14.71
C PRO A 227 -1.80 -18.99 14.46
N PRO A 228 -2.66 -19.79 15.10
CA PRO A 228 -4.09 -19.56 15.01
C PRO A 228 -4.37 -18.14 15.50
N VAL A 229 -4.93 -17.32 14.62
CA VAL A 229 -5.47 -16.02 15.01
C VAL A 229 -6.61 -16.30 15.98
N ILE A 230 -6.36 -16.11 17.28
CA ILE A 230 -7.41 -16.10 18.29
C ILE A 230 -8.23 -14.84 18.04
N LEU A 231 -9.32 -14.99 17.28
CA LEU A 231 -10.28 -13.91 17.05
C LEU A 231 -11.02 -13.60 18.36
N PRO A 232 -11.33 -12.31 18.61
CA PRO A 232 -11.50 -11.78 19.95
C PRO A 232 -12.82 -12.13 20.61
N VAL A 233 -12.82 -12.00 21.94
CA VAL A 233 -14.02 -11.89 22.79
C VAL A 233 -14.99 -10.86 22.18
N SER A 234 -16.23 -11.28 21.95
CA SER A 234 -17.21 -10.43 21.27
C SER A 234 -17.76 -9.34 22.21
N TRP A 235 -17.18 -8.15 22.13
CA TRP A 235 -17.73 -6.89 22.66
C TRP A 235 -19.13 -6.49 22.14
N THR A 236 -19.69 -7.26 21.18
CA THR A 236 -20.99 -6.97 20.54
C THR A 236 -22.17 -7.07 21.48
N ASP A 237 -22.03 -7.75 22.61
CA ASP A 237 -23.09 -7.95 23.60
C ASP A 237 -23.29 -6.71 24.49
N ASN A 238 -22.46 -5.67 24.34
CA ASN A 238 -22.59 -4.43 25.09
C ASN A 238 -23.83 -3.61 24.65
N PRO A 239 -24.75 -3.22 25.55
CA PRO A 239 -25.94 -2.44 25.20
C PRO A 239 -25.64 -1.08 24.53
N ASP A 240 -24.52 -0.45 24.86
CA ASP A 240 -24.11 0.82 24.24
C ASP A 240 -23.59 0.60 22.82
N TRP A 241 -23.01 -0.57 22.53
CA TRP A 241 -22.68 -0.97 21.17
C TRP A 241 -23.94 -1.16 20.31
N ALA A 242 -25.00 -1.77 20.86
CA ALA A 242 -26.27 -1.95 20.14
C ALA A 242 -26.89 -0.60 19.70
N LYS A 243 -26.77 0.46 20.51
CA LYS A 243 -27.19 1.82 20.10
C LYS A 243 -26.40 2.31 18.88
N SER A 244 -25.10 2.04 18.84
CA SER A 244 -24.25 2.41 17.70
C SER A 244 -24.64 1.66 16.41
N GLN A 245 -25.05 0.39 16.51
CA GLN A 245 -25.57 -0.39 15.38
C GLN A 245 -26.89 0.18 14.83
N GLY A 246 -27.75 0.70 15.71
CA GLY A 246 -28.95 1.44 15.30
C GLY A 246 -28.60 2.68 14.46
N ALA A 247 -27.61 3.46 14.87
CA ALA A 247 -27.15 4.62 14.11
C ALA A 247 -26.47 4.24 12.78
N GLU A 248 -25.70 3.15 12.75
CA GLU A 248 -25.10 2.60 11.54
C GLU A 248 -26.19 2.19 10.52
N THR A 249 -27.31 1.65 11.00
CA THR A 249 -28.47 1.32 10.16
C THR A 249 -29.06 2.58 9.53
N GLU A 250 -29.21 3.66 10.28
CA GLU A 250 -29.71 4.94 9.75
C GLU A 250 -28.73 5.57 8.75
N ARG A 251 -27.43 5.54 9.04
CA ARG A 251 -26.38 5.92 8.07
C ARG A 251 -26.50 5.11 6.79
N SER A 252 -26.68 3.79 6.91
CA SER A 252 -26.77 2.89 5.75
C SER A 252 -28.01 3.18 4.89
N LYS A 253 -29.15 3.48 5.51
CA LYS A 253 -30.36 3.92 4.80
C LYS A 253 -30.13 5.24 4.05
N ALA A 254 -29.58 6.26 4.73
CA ALA A 254 -29.33 7.57 4.12
C ALA A 254 -28.32 7.49 2.97
N ALA A 255 -27.23 6.74 3.14
CA ALA A 255 -26.23 6.50 2.10
C ALA A 255 -26.83 5.77 0.90
N ARG A 256 -27.68 4.77 1.13
CA ARG A 256 -28.39 4.04 0.06
C ARG A 256 -29.29 4.96 -0.75
N SER A 257 -30.09 5.80 -0.08
CA SER A 257 -30.96 6.77 -0.75
C SER A 257 -30.16 7.73 -1.63
N LEU A 258 -29.04 8.26 -1.13
CA LEU A 258 -28.18 9.15 -1.90
C LEU A 258 -27.51 8.42 -3.09
N ALA A 259 -26.99 7.20 -2.88
CA ALA A 259 -26.35 6.40 -3.92
C ALA A 259 -27.32 6.07 -5.06
N LEU A 260 -28.54 5.63 -4.74
CA LEU A 260 -29.59 5.35 -5.72
C LEU A 260 -29.99 6.60 -6.50
N PHE A 261 -30.11 7.74 -5.83
CA PHE A 261 -30.42 9.01 -6.50
C PHE A 261 -29.32 9.43 -7.48
N LEU A 262 -28.05 9.33 -7.06
CA LEU A 262 -26.88 9.66 -7.89
C LEU A 262 -26.75 8.73 -9.10
N LYS A 263 -27.17 7.46 -8.99
CA LYS A 263 -27.19 6.53 -10.12
C LYS A 263 -28.08 7.03 -11.27
N GLY A 264 -29.17 7.74 -10.96
CA GLY A 264 -30.03 8.41 -11.93
C GLY A 264 -29.63 9.86 -12.25
N ASN A 265 -28.86 10.51 -11.36
CA ASN A 265 -28.53 11.94 -11.41
C ASN A 265 -27.06 12.21 -11.05
N PRO A 266 -26.09 11.73 -11.85
CA PRO A 266 -24.68 11.64 -11.44
C PRO A 266 -24.01 12.99 -11.14
N ASN A 267 -24.48 14.09 -11.75
CA ASN A 267 -23.84 15.40 -11.66
C ASN A 267 -24.54 16.39 -10.70
N ARG A 268 -25.57 15.95 -9.98
CA ARG A 268 -26.37 16.83 -9.12
C ARG A 268 -26.77 16.09 -7.85
N PRO A 269 -25.98 16.10 -6.77
CA PRO A 269 -26.42 15.53 -5.51
C PRO A 269 -27.66 16.27 -5.00
N ALA A 270 -28.70 15.53 -4.58
CA ALA A 270 -29.83 16.14 -3.89
C ALA A 270 -29.36 16.59 -2.51
N GLU A 271 -29.30 17.91 -2.28
CA GLU A 271 -28.77 18.48 -1.05
C GLU A 271 -29.49 17.96 0.20
N ALA A 272 -30.80 17.72 0.13
CA ALA A 272 -31.56 17.11 1.22
C ALA A 272 -31.10 15.68 1.56
N LEU A 273 -30.76 14.86 0.56
CA LEU A 273 -30.25 13.50 0.78
C LEU A 273 -28.83 13.52 1.32
N ARG A 274 -27.99 14.46 0.86
CA ARG A 274 -26.65 14.70 1.41
C ARG A 274 -26.72 15.09 2.89
N GLN A 275 -27.59 16.04 3.24
CA GLN A 275 -27.80 16.49 4.63
C GLN A 275 -28.36 15.39 5.53
N ALA A 276 -29.22 14.51 5.00
CA ALA A 276 -29.69 13.35 5.73
C ALA A 276 -28.53 12.40 6.08
N LEU A 277 -27.66 12.10 5.11
CA LEU A 277 -26.46 11.29 5.35
C LEU A 277 -25.50 11.96 6.34
N GLU A 278 -25.29 13.26 6.21
CA GLU A 278 -24.49 14.05 7.16
C GLU A 278 -25.01 13.90 8.59
N THR A 279 -26.32 14.06 8.79
CA THR A 279 -26.97 13.95 10.10
C THR A 279 -26.78 12.55 10.70
N SER A 280 -26.99 11.50 9.90
CA SER A 280 -26.81 10.12 10.36
C SER A 280 -25.36 9.82 10.77
N LEU A 281 -24.38 10.30 9.99
CA LEU A 281 -22.96 10.12 10.29
C LEU A 281 -22.54 10.83 11.58
N LEU A 282 -23.04 12.05 11.82
CA LEU A 282 -22.77 12.79 13.06
C LEU A 282 -23.40 12.12 14.29
N ALA A 283 -24.60 11.55 14.15
CA ALA A 283 -25.25 10.79 15.21
C ALA A 283 -24.49 9.51 15.56
N GLU A 284 -24.01 8.79 14.54
CA GLU A 284 -23.18 7.59 14.71
C GLU A 284 -21.83 7.91 15.38
N ASP A 285 -21.15 8.98 14.95
CA ASP A 285 -19.89 9.44 15.55
C ASP A 285 -20.01 9.68 17.04
N ARG A 286 -21.06 10.40 17.46
CA ARG A 286 -21.30 10.66 18.88
C ARG A 286 -21.39 9.37 19.70
N LEU A 287 -22.14 8.39 19.21
CA LEU A 287 -22.35 7.12 19.92
C LEU A 287 -21.09 6.25 19.92
N LYS A 288 -20.41 6.11 18.78
CA LYS A 288 -19.18 5.32 18.70
C LYS A 288 -18.06 5.95 19.53
N THR A 289 -17.85 7.27 19.44
CA THR A 289 -16.86 7.96 20.26
C THR A 289 -17.13 7.77 21.75
N GLN A 290 -18.38 7.91 22.20
CA GLN A 290 -18.74 7.66 23.60
C GLN A 290 -18.42 6.22 24.00
N PHE A 291 -18.87 5.25 23.20
CA PHE A 291 -18.66 3.84 23.48
C PHE A 291 -17.18 3.47 23.59
N PHE A 292 -16.33 3.88 22.64
CA PHE A 292 -14.90 3.58 22.69
C PHE A 292 -14.19 4.24 23.87
N ASN A 293 -14.54 5.49 24.19
CA ASN A 293 -13.96 6.21 25.33
C ASN A 293 -14.37 5.57 26.67
N ASP A 294 -15.57 4.98 26.76
CA ASP A 294 -16.06 4.33 27.97
C ASP A 294 -15.56 2.88 28.10
N ALA A 295 -15.46 2.14 27.00
CA ALA A 295 -15.17 0.71 27.01
C ALA A 295 -13.67 0.40 27.04
N LEU A 296 -12.83 1.15 26.31
CA LEU A 296 -11.40 0.87 26.20
C LEU A 296 -10.66 0.93 27.56
N PRO A 297 -10.90 1.94 28.44
CA PRO A 297 -10.24 1.97 29.76
C PRO A 297 -10.76 0.93 30.75
N LYS A 298 -11.95 0.36 30.50
CA LYS A 298 -12.59 -0.64 31.38
C LYS A 298 -12.26 -2.08 30.99
N ALA A 299 -11.75 -2.30 29.79
CA ALA A 299 -11.35 -3.62 29.32
C ALA A 299 -10.08 -4.07 30.06
N THR A 300 -10.21 -5.13 30.86
CA THR A 300 -9.09 -5.72 31.62
C THR A 300 -8.34 -6.79 30.84
N ASP A 301 -9.02 -7.44 29.89
CA ASP A 301 -8.45 -8.45 29.01
C ASP A 301 -7.73 -7.80 27.82
N LEU A 302 -6.50 -8.25 27.51
CA LEU A 302 -5.70 -7.68 26.42
C LEU A 302 -6.32 -7.94 25.04
N GLY A 303 -6.93 -9.11 24.82
CA GLY A 303 -7.62 -9.43 23.57
C GLY A 303 -8.81 -8.50 23.33
N LEU A 304 -9.62 -8.25 24.37
CA LEU A 304 -10.70 -7.28 24.31
C LEU A 304 -10.20 -5.85 24.09
N ARG A 305 -9.12 -5.42 24.79
CA ARG A 305 -8.50 -4.09 24.58
C ARG A 305 -8.03 -3.92 23.13
N GLN A 306 -7.39 -4.94 22.56
CA GLN A 306 -6.94 -4.93 21.17
C GLN A 306 -8.13 -4.82 20.20
N ALA A 307 -9.18 -5.62 20.39
CA ALA A 307 -10.37 -5.58 19.54
C ALA A 307 -11.08 -4.22 19.58
N LEU A 308 -11.22 -3.63 20.79
CA LEU A 308 -11.75 -2.29 20.98
C LEU A 308 -10.89 -1.23 20.27
N ALA A 309 -9.57 -1.31 20.38
CA ALA A 309 -8.64 -0.37 19.74
C ALA A 309 -8.70 -0.47 18.20
N GLN A 310 -8.74 -1.69 17.65
CA GLN A 310 -8.94 -1.92 16.22
C GLN A 310 -10.28 -1.38 15.72
N GLY A 311 -11.36 -1.59 16.48
CA GLY A 311 -12.67 -1.04 16.16
C GLY A 311 -12.69 0.50 16.16
N ARG A 312 -11.97 1.13 17.10
CA ARG A 312 -11.82 2.60 17.15
C ARG A 312 -11.09 3.11 15.92
N LEU A 313 -10.01 2.42 15.53
CA LEU A 313 -9.24 2.74 14.34
C LEU A 313 -10.07 2.59 13.06
N ALA A 314 -10.91 1.56 12.98
CA ALA A 314 -11.87 1.38 11.88
C ALA A 314 -12.82 2.56 11.72
N TRP A 315 -13.39 3.03 12.84
CA TRP A 315 -14.28 4.18 12.84
C TRP A 315 -13.55 5.46 12.40
N LEU A 316 -12.37 5.71 12.97
CA LEU A 316 -11.58 6.90 12.62
C LEU A 316 -11.13 6.87 11.14
N THR A 317 -10.81 5.69 10.59
CA THR A 317 -10.48 5.52 9.17
C THR A 317 -11.66 5.89 8.26
N LEU A 318 -12.88 5.46 8.62
CA LEU A 318 -14.10 5.87 7.91
C LEU A 318 -14.30 7.38 7.96
N LYS A 319 -14.19 7.96 9.17
CA LYS A 319 -14.31 9.41 9.38
C LYS A 319 -13.29 10.19 8.55
N TRP A 320 -12.06 9.68 8.49
CA TRP A 320 -11.00 10.29 7.69
C TRP A 320 -11.25 10.18 6.19
N ARG A 321 -11.71 9.02 5.69
CA ARG A 321 -12.13 8.86 4.29
C ARG A 321 -13.21 9.86 3.92
N VAL A 322 -14.22 10.05 4.77
CA VAL A 322 -15.28 11.04 4.56
C VAL A 322 -14.71 12.47 4.53
N ALA A 323 -13.83 12.81 5.48
CA ALA A 323 -13.20 14.13 5.57
C ALA A 323 -12.27 14.45 4.38
N LEU A 324 -11.71 13.43 3.72
CA LEU A 324 -10.92 13.56 2.49
C LEU A 324 -11.77 13.47 1.22
N GLN A 325 -13.11 13.45 1.34
CA GLN A 325 -14.03 13.27 0.22
C GLN A 325 -13.75 11.98 -0.57
N GLY A 326 -13.27 10.93 0.11
CA GLY A 326 -12.97 9.60 -0.47
C GLY A 326 -14.19 8.79 -0.92
N TYR A 327 -15.34 9.44 -0.99
CA TYR A 327 -16.58 8.97 -1.61
C TYR A 327 -16.97 9.80 -2.83
N GLY A 328 -16.14 10.74 -3.29
CA GLY A 328 -16.38 11.56 -4.48
C GLY A 328 -17.26 12.80 -4.27
N LEU A 329 -17.63 13.10 -3.02
CA LEU A 329 -18.37 14.31 -2.67
C LEU A 329 -18.06 14.76 -1.24
N SER A 330 -18.36 16.03 -0.96
CA SER A 330 -18.42 16.56 0.40
C SER A 330 -19.67 16.02 1.11
N ILE A 331 -19.49 15.22 2.15
CA ILE A 331 -20.61 14.62 2.92
C ILE A 331 -20.77 15.31 4.26
N VAL A 332 -19.68 15.48 5.01
CA VAL A 332 -19.68 16.05 6.36
C VAL A 332 -18.69 17.22 6.42
N PRO A 333 -19.09 18.43 6.01
CA PRO A 333 -18.18 19.59 5.93
C PRO A 333 -17.46 19.90 7.25
N VAL A 334 -18.10 19.64 8.40
CA VAL A 334 -17.47 19.85 9.71
C VAL A 334 -16.26 18.93 9.92
N TRP A 335 -16.28 17.69 9.42
CA TRP A 335 -15.12 16.79 9.49
C TRP A 335 -14.00 17.23 8.54
N GLU A 336 -14.35 17.71 7.35
CA GLU A 336 -13.38 18.29 6.40
C GLU A 336 -12.64 19.48 7.01
N SER A 337 -13.36 20.37 7.72
CA SER A 337 -12.77 21.52 8.42
C SER A 337 -11.88 21.13 9.62
N ARG A 338 -12.05 19.91 10.14
CA ARG A 338 -11.34 19.36 11.31
C ARG A 338 -10.39 18.23 10.94
N LEU A 339 -9.94 18.17 9.68
CA LEU A 339 -9.08 17.11 9.17
C LEU A 339 -7.85 16.86 10.07
N ARG A 340 -7.21 17.93 10.57
CA ARG A 340 -6.04 17.83 11.47
C ARG A 340 -6.37 17.18 12.82
N GLU A 341 -7.56 17.41 13.35
CA GLU A 341 -8.00 16.77 14.60
C GLU A 341 -8.22 15.27 14.38
N ILE A 342 -8.86 14.89 13.26
CA ILE A 342 -9.06 13.48 12.88
C ILE A 342 -7.72 12.77 12.68
N GLN A 343 -6.75 13.42 12.03
CA GLN A 343 -5.39 12.88 11.87
C GLN A 343 -4.69 12.71 13.22
N ALA A 344 -4.81 13.66 14.14
CA ALA A 344 -4.25 13.53 15.49
C ALA A 344 -4.91 12.41 16.30
N ASP A 345 -6.23 12.20 16.15
CA ASP A 345 -6.94 11.08 16.75
C ASP A 345 -6.51 9.73 16.16
N MET A 346 -6.33 9.65 14.84
CA MET A 346 -5.80 8.47 14.15
C MET A 346 -4.37 8.14 14.63
N PHE A 347 -3.50 9.14 14.72
CA PHE A 347 -2.15 8.99 15.22
C PHE A 347 -2.14 8.37 16.63
N ARG A 348 -2.92 8.94 17.56
CA ARG A 348 -3.05 8.41 18.92
C ARG A 348 -3.63 6.99 18.95
N ALA A 349 -4.64 6.71 18.14
CA ALA A 349 -5.26 5.38 18.08
C ALA A 349 -4.26 4.30 17.59
N HIS A 350 -3.37 4.64 16.65
CA HIS A 350 -2.28 3.76 16.25
C HIS A 350 -1.25 3.55 17.37
N GLN A 351 -0.85 4.62 18.07
CA GLN A 351 0.05 4.49 19.23
C GLN A 351 -0.54 3.60 20.32
N ASP A 352 -1.81 3.80 20.67
CA ASP A 352 -2.52 2.99 21.67
C ASP A 352 -2.57 1.50 21.24
N LEU A 353 -2.89 1.23 19.98
CA LEU A 353 -2.94 -0.14 19.44
C LEU A 353 -1.55 -0.79 19.46
N ALA A 354 -0.52 -0.08 19.01
CA ALA A 354 0.85 -0.59 19.01
C ALA A 354 1.34 -0.91 20.43
N LEU A 355 1.01 -0.06 21.42
CA LEU A 355 1.33 -0.34 22.83
C LEU A 355 0.66 -1.62 23.32
N ILE A 356 -0.63 -1.81 23.01
CA ILE A 356 -1.37 -3.05 23.37
C ILE A 356 -0.74 -4.27 22.68
N GLN A 357 -0.37 -4.16 21.40
CA GLN A 357 0.24 -5.27 20.67
C GLN A 357 1.63 -5.62 21.19
N ARG A 358 2.45 -4.63 21.56
CA ARG A 358 3.74 -4.87 22.21
C ARG A 358 3.60 -5.49 23.60
N GLU A 359 2.55 -5.13 24.35
CA GLU A 359 2.22 -5.75 25.64
C GLU A 359 1.86 -7.23 25.45
N ILE A 360 1.05 -7.54 24.43
CA ILE A 360 0.73 -8.93 24.04
C ILE A 360 1.99 -9.69 23.63
N ALA A 361 2.81 -9.13 22.73
CA ALA A 361 4.07 -9.74 22.27
C ALA A 361 5.03 -10.02 23.44
N SER A 362 5.14 -9.09 24.40
CA SER A 362 6.00 -9.25 25.57
C SER A 362 5.44 -10.24 26.60
N GLY A 363 4.15 -10.54 26.54
CA GLY A 363 3.48 -11.50 27.40
C GLY A 363 3.61 -12.96 26.94
N GLN A 364 4.23 -13.21 25.78
CA GLN A 364 4.41 -14.57 25.28
C GLN A 364 5.35 -15.39 26.19
N PRO A 365 5.02 -16.66 26.46
CA PRO A 365 5.82 -17.50 27.34
C PRO A 365 7.15 -17.93 26.71
N ASP A 366 7.17 -18.07 25.38
CA ASP A 366 8.37 -18.37 24.61
C ASP A 366 9.07 -17.08 24.17
N ALA A 367 10.36 -16.95 24.51
CA ALA A 367 11.18 -15.81 24.11
C ALA A 367 11.29 -15.68 22.59
N VAL A 368 11.26 -16.81 21.87
CA VAL A 368 11.29 -16.84 20.40
C VAL A 368 10.04 -16.23 19.80
N GLU A 369 8.88 -16.66 20.29
CA GLU A 369 7.57 -16.15 19.88
C GLU A 369 7.43 -14.66 20.25
N ALA A 370 7.90 -14.27 21.45
CA ALA A 370 7.93 -12.87 21.87
C ALA A 370 8.77 -11.98 20.94
N ALA A 371 9.96 -12.43 20.56
CA ALA A 371 10.85 -11.70 19.65
C ALA A 371 10.27 -11.64 18.23
N HIS A 372 9.65 -12.71 17.76
CA HIS A 372 8.92 -12.73 16.49
C HIS A 372 7.78 -11.71 16.49
N ASP A 373 6.91 -11.74 17.50
CA ASP A 373 5.76 -10.86 17.61
C ASP A 373 6.17 -9.38 17.69
N LYS A 374 7.26 -9.05 18.40
CA LYS A 374 7.80 -7.68 18.42
C LYS A 374 8.20 -7.18 17.03
N VAL A 375 8.88 -8.01 16.24
CA VAL A 375 9.23 -7.67 14.85
C VAL A 375 7.96 -7.47 14.02
N SER A 376 6.99 -8.37 14.15
CA SER A 376 5.71 -8.30 13.43
C SER A 376 4.94 -7.01 13.74
N VAL A 377 4.92 -6.56 15.00
CA VAL A 377 4.30 -5.29 15.40
C VAL A 377 5.01 -4.08 14.78
N ALA A 378 6.34 -4.05 14.80
CA ALA A 378 7.10 -2.95 14.21
C ALA A 378 6.93 -2.88 12.67
N MET A 379 6.92 -4.04 12.00
CA MET A 379 6.61 -4.15 10.58
C MET A 379 5.21 -3.62 10.25
N ASP A 380 4.21 -3.99 11.08
CA ASP A 380 2.84 -3.53 10.92
C ASP A 380 2.69 -2.01 11.04
N GLU A 381 3.32 -1.38 12.02
CA GLU A 381 3.29 0.09 12.17
C GLU A 381 3.86 0.78 10.92
N LEU A 382 4.99 0.30 10.42
CA LEU A 382 5.67 0.84 9.25
C LEU A 382 4.86 0.60 7.97
N LYS A 383 4.21 -0.57 7.85
CA LYS A 383 3.25 -0.88 6.78
C LYS A 383 2.11 0.14 6.76
N TRP A 384 1.49 0.42 7.91
CA TRP A 384 0.41 1.41 7.99
C TRP A 384 0.89 2.82 7.65
N ALA A 385 2.09 3.21 8.08
CA ALA A 385 2.70 4.49 7.71
C ALA A 385 2.91 4.61 6.19
N ARG A 386 3.47 3.57 5.53
CA ARG A 386 3.71 3.55 4.07
C ARG A 386 2.44 3.51 3.23
N LEU A 387 1.36 2.92 3.76
CA LEU A 387 0.03 3.01 3.15
C LEU A 387 -0.64 4.37 3.37
N GLY A 388 -0.06 5.21 4.23
CA GLY A 388 -0.61 6.50 4.63
C GLY A 388 -1.68 6.38 5.70
N LEU A 389 -1.99 5.19 6.21
CA LEU A 389 -3.05 4.96 7.19
C LEU A 389 -2.68 5.40 8.61
N TYR A 390 -1.39 5.62 8.88
CA TYR A 390 -0.87 6.17 10.14
C TYR A 390 -0.39 7.62 9.96
N PRO A 391 -1.31 8.61 9.91
CA PRO A 391 -0.95 9.99 9.61
C PRO A 391 -0.07 10.60 10.71
N GLY A 392 1.01 11.26 10.32
CA GLY A 392 1.92 11.93 11.27
C GLY A 392 2.95 11.02 11.94
N ALA A 393 3.00 9.74 11.58
CA ALA A 393 4.08 8.85 11.99
C ALA A 393 5.45 9.40 11.52
N ALA A 394 6.39 9.49 12.44
CA ALA A 394 7.79 9.74 12.13
C ALA A 394 8.38 8.43 11.62
N GLU A 395 8.60 8.33 10.31
CA GLU A 395 9.01 7.08 9.69
C GLU A 395 10.37 6.59 10.20
N ASP A 396 11.30 7.51 10.44
CA ASP A 396 12.62 7.19 10.98
C ASP A 396 12.51 6.53 12.37
N ASP A 397 11.65 7.04 13.26
CA ASP A 397 11.39 6.43 14.58
C ASP A 397 10.82 5.00 14.45
N LEU A 398 9.98 4.75 13.43
CA LEU A 398 9.43 3.42 13.16
C LEU A 398 10.48 2.46 12.58
N ILE A 399 11.39 2.98 11.74
CA ILE A 399 12.53 2.24 11.23
C ILE A 399 13.45 1.85 12.37
N ASP A 400 13.82 2.79 13.25
CA ASP A 400 14.66 2.53 14.42
C ASP A 400 14.03 1.45 15.33
N ALA A 401 12.72 1.51 15.55
CA ALA A 401 12.00 0.50 16.33
C ALA A 401 12.02 -0.89 15.67
N LEU A 402 11.90 -0.95 14.33
CA LEU A 402 12.02 -2.19 13.56
C LEU A 402 13.45 -2.75 13.62
N GLU A 403 14.46 -1.90 13.44
CA GLU A 403 15.87 -2.28 13.52
C GLU A 403 16.23 -2.83 14.90
N GLN A 404 15.74 -2.19 15.97
CA GLN A 404 15.90 -2.67 17.33
C GLN A 404 15.25 -4.06 17.53
N ALA A 405 14.00 -4.23 17.10
CA ALA A 405 13.28 -5.50 17.25
C ALA A 405 13.96 -6.65 16.48
N ILE A 406 14.49 -6.35 15.28
CA ILE A 406 15.25 -7.31 14.48
C ILE A 406 16.57 -7.66 15.17
N GLY A 407 17.30 -6.68 15.70
CA GLY A 407 18.53 -6.91 16.47
C GLY A 407 18.29 -7.83 17.67
N GLU A 408 17.25 -7.56 18.47
CA GLU A 408 16.85 -8.41 19.60
C GLU A 408 16.57 -9.86 19.17
N ARG A 409 15.95 -10.06 17.99
CA ARG A 409 15.67 -11.40 17.45
C ARG A 409 16.93 -12.10 16.93
N ILE A 410 17.84 -11.38 16.28
CA ILE A 410 19.11 -11.92 15.77
C ILE A 410 20.02 -12.35 16.93
N ASP A 411 20.12 -11.55 17.99
CA ASP A 411 20.96 -11.83 19.16
C ASP A 411 20.55 -13.13 19.89
N GLN A 412 19.29 -13.53 19.76
CA GLN A 412 18.81 -14.80 20.32
C GLN A 412 19.20 -16.02 19.46
N HIS A 413 19.87 -15.80 18.30
CA HIS A 413 20.32 -16.83 17.34
C HIS A 413 19.22 -17.78 16.86
N LEU A 414 18.02 -17.24 16.65
CA LEU A 414 16.81 -18.06 16.54
C LEU A 414 16.45 -18.52 15.13
N ASP A 415 16.98 -17.91 14.07
CA ASP A 415 16.61 -18.27 12.69
C ASP A 415 17.55 -17.72 11.60
N ASP A 416 17.62 -18.41 10.46
CA ASP A 416 18.21 -17.98 9.18
C ASP A 416 17.19 -17.18 8.35
N SER A 417 16.30 -16.45 9.02
CA SER A 417 15.22 -15.66 8.43
C SER A 417 15.74 -14.49 7.58
N LEU A 418 14.88 -14.00 6.70
CA LEU A 418 15.10 -12.76 5.96
C LEU A 418 14.41 -11.58 6.65
N TYR A 419 15.12 -10.47 6.73
CA TYR A 419 14.67 -9.27 7.44
C TYR A 419 14.56 -8.06 6.51
N PRO A 420 13.49 -7.25 6.64
CA PRO A 420 13.42 -5.97 5.96
C PRO A 420 14.48 -5.01 6.52
N LYS A 421 15.31 -4.40 5.66
CA LYS A 421 16.27 -3.35 6.02
C LYS A 421 15.92 -2.07 5.27
N ALA A 422 15.88 -0.95 5.98
CA ALA A 422 15.69 0.36 5.38
C ALA A 422 16.98 0.81 4.68
N VAL A 423 16.84 1.36 3.47
CA VAL A 423 17.95 1.88 2.68
C VAL A 423 17.61 3.29 2.23
N SER A 424 18.43 4.25 2.63
CA SER A 424 18.34 5.63 2.17
C SER A 424 18.75 5.73 0.70
N GLN A 425 17.89 6.32 -0.12
CA GLN A 425 18.16 6.70 -1.51
C GLN A 425 17.93 8.20 -1.71
N GLU A 426 18.42 8.73 -2.83
CA GLU A 426 18.28 10.16 -3.18
C GLU A 426 16.82 10.65 -3.17
N LYS A 427 15.85 9.75 -3.38
CA LYS A 427 14.41 10.06 -3.47
C LYS A 427 13.59 9.68 -2.23
N GLY A 428 14.25 9.21 -1.16
CA GLY A 428 13.64 8.78 0.08
C GLY A 428 14.13 7.41 0.52
N THR A 429 13.45 6.83 1.50
CA THR A 429 13.75 5.50 2.02
C THR A 429 13.01 4.43 1.22
N VAL A 430 13.68 3.30 0.98
CA VAL A 430 13.10 2.06 0.45
C VAL A 430 13.44 0.90 1.38
N PHE A 431 12.67 -0.19 1.30
CA PHE A 431 12.98 -1.43 2.00
C PHE A 431 13.59 -2.44 1.04
N THR A 432 14.54 -3.22 1.55
CA THR A 432 15.08 -4.42 0.88
C THR A 432 15.04 -5.59 1.86
N LEU A 433 15.25 -6.81 1.37
CA LEU A 433 15.46 -7.98 2.22
C LEU A 433 16.94 -8.29 2.36
N VAL A 434 17.37 -8.66 3.57
CA VAL A 434 18.73 -9.09 3.87
C VAL A 434 18.73 -10.28 4.84
N THR A 435 19.85 -11.01 4.91
CA THR A 435 20.09 -12.06 5.92
C THR A 435 20.50 -11.46 7.26
N ALA A 436 20.42 -12.25 8.33
CA ALA A 436 20.90 -11.86 9.67
C ALA A 436 22.36 -11.37 9.66
N ASP A 437 23.26 -12.09 8.97
CA ASP A 437 24.68 -11.75 8.86
C ASP A 437 24.94 -10.41 8.18
N THR A 438 24.08 -10.01 7.24
CA THR A 438 24.19 -8.74 6.52
C THR A 438 23.52 -7.60 7.31
N TYR A 439 22.65 -7.95 8.27
CA TYR A 439 21.96 -6.97 9.10
C TYR A 439 22.89 -6.35 10.14
N THR A 440 23.76 -7.18 10.74
CA THR A 440 24.69 -6.81 11.82
C THR A 440 25.99 -6.14 11.34
N GLN A 441 26.21 -6.12 10.03
CA GLN A 441 27.27 -5.35 9.35
C GLN A 441 26.76 -3.97 8.94
#